data_AF-A0A2I1DWW5-F1
#
_entry.id   AF-A0A2I1DWW5-F1
#
_cell.length_a   1.000
_cell.length_b   1.000
_cell.length_c   1.000
_cell.angle_alpha   90.00
_cell.angle_beta   90.00
_cell.angle_gamma   90.00
#
_symmetry.space_group_name_H-M   'P 1'
#
loop_
_entity.id
_entity.type
_entity.pdbx_description
1 polymer ?
#
loop_
_entity_poly.entity_id
_entity_poly.type
_entity_poly.pdbx_seq_one_letter_code
_entity_poly.pdbx_strand_id
1 'polypeptide(L)'
;MVNELLTYCPNKNDGCPYKGQRQLLITHIKEECLFTKLSCYNEECKEIIFKKDLPKHMENCKARMVKCENCEAKVQLSILEGHKSNCPVKNIECSFCHTTRIQSEHTLHLEECPEKPVTCHHAEFGCSWEGRQLDLLDHIDSCSYEPLKGFFNMYKQRNEALEQENQRLKTNIQELNSTVSLLENQVTAMSNWLSNFTDSKGILSNSEGQPSGSSAHELILSDDDHMKNEIENLSFNLMDLDAIMTENMRMQEEIQSVKNICYGLRMQMHYLLMERRGGEPSVGTAGPTNSVVRTGLNGHIGIGRTVPPNNSKSSPDSSSELNTRPLRPLGPESPRQEKL
;
A
#
# COMPACT_ATOMS: atom_id res chain seq x y z
N MET A 1 38.14 -32.68 62.24
CA MET A 1 37.05 -33.46 61.63
C MET A 1 35.82 -32.56 61.48
N VAL A 2 35.67 -31.86 60.34
CA VAL A 2 34.58 -30.88 60.13
C VAL A 2 33.31 -31.54 59.54
N ASN A 3 33.45 -32.70 58.92
CA ASN A 3 32.38 -33.38 58.17
C ASN A 3 31.30 -34.01 59.07
N GLU A 4 31.65 -34.36 60.30
CA GLU A 4 30.75 -34.96 61.30
C GLU A 4 29.96 -33.91 62.09
N LEU A 5 30.24 -32.62 61.89
CA LEU A 5 29.56 -31.54 62.60
C LEU A 5 28.07 -31.54 62.26
N LEU A 6 27.23 -31.61 63.29
CA LEU A 6 25.78 -31.52 63.14
C LEU A 6 25.37 -30.05 62.92
N THR A 7 24.92 -29.75 61.71
CA THR A 7 24.46 -28.41 61.33
C THR A 7 23.06 -28.46 60.77
N TYR A 8 22.32 -27.36 60.90
CA TYR A 8 21.00 -27.22 60.29
C TYR A 8 21.09 -27.07 58.77
N CYS A 9 20.03 -27.43 58.06
CA CYS A 9 19.87 -27.13 56.64
C CYS A 9 20.00 -25.61 56.38
N PRO A 10 20.69 -25.17 55.31
CA PRO A 10 20.71 -23.76 54.89
C PRO A 10 19.30 -23.19 54.68
N ASN A 11 18.36 -24.01 54.23
CA ASN A 11 16.95 -23.65 54.03
C ASN A 11 16.14 -23.66 55.34
N LYS A 12 16.78 -23.65 56.51
CA LYS A 12 16.10 -23.52 57.81
C LYS A 12 15.29 -22.22 57.89
N ASN A 13 15.81 -21.15 57.30
CA ASN A 13 15.11 -19.86 57.23
C ASN A 13 13.85 -19.92 56.36
N ASP A 14 13.81 -20.82 55.36
CA ASP A 14 12.62 -21.09 54.53
C ASP A 14 11.69 -22.15 55.15
N GLY A 15 12.06 -22.73 56.31
CA GLY A 15 11.22 -23.66 57.08
C GLY A 15 11.67 -25.12 57.11
N CYS A 16 12.86 -25.47 56.60
CA CYS A 16 13.37 -26.84 56.66
C CYS A 16 13.82 -27.23 58.09
N PRO A 17 13.26 -28.27 58.72
CA PRO A 17 13.63 -28.69 60.08
C PRO A 17 14.88 -29.61 60.13
N TYR A 18 15.46 -29.98 58.99
CA TYR A 18 16.53 -30.97 58.93
C TYR A 18 17.82 -30.50 59.64
N LYS A 19 18.37 -31.40 60.47
CA LYS A 19 19.66 -31.25 61.16
C LYS A 19 20.43 -32.56 60.99
N GLY A 20 21.62 -32.49 60.43
CA GLY A 20 22.43 -33.68 60.13
C GLY A 20 23.92 -33.34 60.01
N GLN A 21 24.74 -34.36 59.77
CA GLN A 21 26.16 -34.18 59.53
C GLN A 21 26.40 -33.32 58.29
N ARG A 22 27.39 -32.41 58.34
CA ARG A 22 27.70 -31.49 57.24
C ARG A 22 27.86 -32.19 55.90
N GLN A 23 28.47 -33.38 55.86
CA GLN A 23 28.64 -34.15 54.62
C GLN A 23 27.32 -34.62 53.99
N LEU A 24 26.29 -34.90 54.81
CA LEU A 24 24.98 -35.39 54.35
C LEU A 24 24.03 -34.26 53.95
N LEU A 25 24.37 -33.01 54.27
CA LEU A 25 23.55 -31.85 53.89
C LEU A 25 23.44 -31.67 52.38
N ILE A 26 24.49 -31.99 51.62
CA ILE A 26 24.50 -31.84 50.16
C ILE A 26 23.46 -32.80 49.54
N THR A 27 23.46 -34.05 49.99
CA THR A 27 22.51 -35.08 49.55
C THR A 27 21.08 -34.68 49.92
N HIS A 28 20.88 -34.24 51.17
CA HIS A 28 19.59 -33.74 51.63
C HIS A 28 19.08 -32.59 50.75
N ILE A 29 19.88 -31.54 50.48
CA ILE A 29 19.44 -30.38 49.69
C ILE A 29 19.02 -30.77 48.26
N LYS A 30 19.78 -31.69 47.63
CA LYS A 30 19.52 -32.12 46.26
C LYS A 30 18.31 -33.05 46.15
N GLU A 31 18.22 -34.04 47.02
CA GLU A 31 17.28 -35.15 46.84
C GLU A 31 16.04 -35.04 47.74
N GLU A 32 16.19 -34.59 48.99
CA GLU A 32 15.14 -34.69 50.01
C GLU A 32 14.52 -33.35 50.42
N CYS A 33 15.23 -32.24 50.29
CA CYS A 33 14.82 -30.95 50.82
C CYS A 33 13.64 -30.38 50.02
N LEU A 34 12.47 -30.48 50.63
CA LEU A 34 11.21 -29.96 50.10
C LEU A 34 11.17 -28.42 49.98
N PHE A 35 12.07 -27.73 50.68
CA PHE A 35 12.20 -26.27 50.71
C PHE A 35 13.28 -25.75 49.75
N THR A 36 13.84 -26.61 48.90
CA THR A 36 14.70 -26.17 47.80
C THR A 36 13.86 -25.44 46.74
N LYS A 37 14.32 -24.26 46.34
CA LYS A 37 13.70 -23.42 45.30
C LYS A 37 14.11 -23.91 43.92
N LEU A 38 13.15 -24.16 43.04
CA LEU A 38 13.33 -24.65 41.68
C LEU A 38 12.60 -23.73 40.70
N SER A 39 13.15 -23.55 39.50
CA SER A 39 12.42 -22.91 38.41
C SER A 39 11.33 -23.85 37.87
N CYS A 40 10.21 -23.27 37.42
CA CYS A 40 9.21 -24.00 36.67
C CYS A 40 9.82 -24.66 35.42
N TYR A 41 9.35 -25.86 35.04
CA TYR A 41 9.81 -26.58 33.85
C TYR A 41 9.29 -25.98 32.54
N ASN A 42 8.24 -25.14 32.59
CA ASN A 42 7.69 -24.50 31.41
C ASN A 42 8.54 -23.26 31.06
N GLU A 43 9.03 -23.18 29.83
CA GLU A 43 9.94 -22.11 29.36
C GLU A 43 9.35 -20.70 29.53
N GLU A 44 8.04 -20.57 29.34
CA GLU A 44 7.31 -19.30 29.48
C GLU A 44 6.97 -18.95 30.96
N CYS A 45 7.24 -19.86 31.91
CA CYS A 45 7.05 -19.59 33.34
C CYS A 45 8.39 -19.37 34.04
N LYS A 46 8.68 -18.12 34.39
CA LYS A 46 9.91 -17.73 35.10
C LYS A 46 9.76 -17.74 36.63
N GLU A 47 8.72 -18.40 37.15
CA GLU A 47 8.48 -18.47 38.60
C GLU A 47 9.43 -19.47 39.28
N ILE A 48 9.93 -19.09 40.46
CA ILE A 48 10.76 -19.92 41.33
C ILE A 48 9.87 -20.43 42.46
N ILE A 49 9.66 -21.75 42.52
CA ILE A 49 8.71 -22.42 43.42
C ILE A 49 9.48 -23.39 44.32
N PHE A 50 9.00 -23.61 45.55
CA PHE A 50 9.54 -24.65 46.42
C PHE A 50 9.22 -26.06 45.87
N LYS A 51 10.13 -27.01 46.05
CA LYS A 51 9.96 -28.41 45.60
C LYS A 51 8.64 -29.04 46.08
N LYS A 52 8.16 -28.71 47.29
CA LYS A 52 6.84 -29.15 47.80
C LYS A 52 5.63 -28.59 47.06
N ASP A 53 5.74 -27.37 46.54
CA ASP A 53 4.63 -26.63 45.92
C ASP A 53 4.67 -26.75 44.39
N LEU A 54 5.79 -27.23 43.83
CA LEU A 54 5.97 -27.44 42.40
C LEU A 54 4.87 -28.30 41.75
N PRO A 55 4.39 -29.43 42.34
CA PRO A 55 3.30 -30.21 41.75
C PRO A 55 1.99 -29.40 41.66
N LYS A 56 1.64 -28.66 42.72
CA LYS A 56 0.45 -27.80 42.75
C LYS A 56 0.55 -26.64 41.76
N HIS A 57 1.76 -26.07 41.63
CA HIS A 57 2.02 -25.05 40.62
C HIS A 57 1.89 -25.63 39.21
N MET A 58 2.39 -26.83 38.91
CA MET A 58 2.27 -27.44 37.57
C MET A 58 0.82 -27.55 37.09
N GLU A 59 -0.10 -27.94 37.97
CA GLU A 59 -1.54 -28.04 37.65
C GLU A 59 -2.16 -26.69 37.29
N ASN A 60 -1.75 -25.62 37.99
CA ASN A 60 -2.28 -24.27 37.85
C ASN A 60 -1.34 -23.31 37.10
N CYS A 61 -0.26 -23.83 36.51
CA CYS A 61 0.76 -23.01 35.89
C CYS A 61 0.13 -22.28 34.71
N LYS A 62 0.18 -20.95 34.73
CA LYS A 62 -0.36 -20.12 33.64
C LYS A 62 0.27 -20.47 32.30
N ALA A 63 1.55 -20.89 32.31
CA ALA A 63 2.28 -21.29 31.12
C ALA A 63 2.01 -22.72 30.64
N ARG A 64 1.18 -23.49 31.35
CA ARG A 64 0.84 -24.85 30.97
C ARG A 64 0.10 -24.83 29.63
N MET A 65 0.58 -25.65 28.70
CA MET A 65 -0.10 -25.89 27.43
C MET A 65 -1.29 -26.82 27.63
N VAL A 66 -2.46 -26.39 27.17
CA VAL A 66 -3.73 -27.11 27.22
C VAL A 66 -4.34 -27.16 25.82
N LYS A 67 -5.11 -28.21 25.51
CA LYS A 67 -5.77 -28.32 24.20
C LYS A 67 -7.07 -27.54 24.21
N CYS A 68 -7.34 -26.80 23.14
CA CYS A 68 -8.65 -26.18 22.91
C CYS A 68 -9.70 -27.25 22.54
N GLU A 69 -10.90 -27.18 23.08
CA GLU A 69 -12.00 -28.12 22.79
C GLU A 69 -12.58 -27.94 21.38
N ASN A 70 -12.47 -26.74 20.79
CA ASN A 70 -13.05 -26.42 19.49
C ASN A 70 -12.09 -26.70 18.31
N CYS A 71 -10.79 -26.42 18.47
CA CYS A 71 -9.82 -26.54 17.38
C CYS A 71 -8.65 -27.49 17.67
N GLU A 72 -8.64 -28.14 18.85
CA GLU A 72 -7.61 -29.07 19.32
C GLU A 72 -6.18 -28.50 19.39
N ALA A 73 -5.99 -27.21 19.11
CA ALA A 73 -4.72 -26.54 19.17
C ALA A 73 -4.19 -26.48 20.61
N LYS A 74 -2.88 -26.67 20.77
CA LYS A 74 -2.19 -26.49 22.05
C LYS A 74 -2.01 -24.99 22.31
N VAL A 75 -2.68 -24.47 23.32
CA VAL A 75 -2.64 -23.07 23.72
C VAL A 75 -2.27 -22.94 25.19
N GLN A 76 -1.67 -21.81 25.55
CA GLN A 76 -1.28 -21.54 26.94
C GLN A 76 -2.54 -21.31 27.80
N LEU A 77 -2.58 -21.83 29.03
CA LEU A 77 -3.73 -21.69 29.93
C LEU A 77 -4.11 -20.22 30.20
N SER A 78 -3.12 -19.32 30.30
CA SER A 78 -3.33 -17.86 30.40
C SER A 78 -4.12 -17.27 29.23
N ILE A 79 -3.94 -17.80 28.02
CA ILE A 79 -4.53 -17.28 26.78
C ILE A 79 -5.78 -18.07 26.39
N LEU A 80 -6.04 -19.23 27.00
CA LEU A 80 -7.14 -20.12 26.66
C LEU A 80 -8.51 -19.41 26.64
N GLU A 81 -8.83 -18.56 27.62
CA GLU A 81 -10.11 -17.85 27.67
C GLU A 81 -10.27 -16.84 26.50
N GLY A 82 -9.19 -16.13 26.16
CA GLY A 82 -9.16 -15.26 24.97
C GLY A 82 -9.26 -16.06 23.67
N HIS A 83 -8.56 -17.20 23.61
CA HIS A 83 -8.63 -18.13 22.49
C HIS A 83 -10.03 -18.73 22.33
N LYS A 84 -10.70 -19.19 23.39
CA LYS A 84 -12.09 -19.71 23.33
C LYS A 84 -13.08 -18.67 22.80
N SER A 85 -12.84 -17.39 23.08
CA SER A 85 -13.69 -16.31 22.58
C SER A 85 -13.51 -16.09 21.08
N ASN A 86 -12.26 -16.17 20.61
CA ASN A 86 -11.85 -15.89 19.22
C ASN A 86 -11.32 -17.12 18.47
N CYS A 87 -11.80 -18.32 18.82
CA CYS A 87 -11.27 -19.55 18.27
C CYS A 87 -11.74 -19.66 16.82
N PRO A 88 -10.83 -19.81 15.83
CA PRO A 88 -11.21 -19.76 14.42
C PRO A 88 -12.23 -20.83 14.02
N VAL A 89 -12.21 -21.99 14.69
CA VAL A 89 -13.09 -23.14 14.45
C VAL A 89 -14.36 -23.10 15.32
N LYS A 90 -14.52 -22.07 16.17
CA LYS A 90 -15.72 -21.92 16.98
C LYS A 90 -16.92 -21.68 16.08
N ASN A 91 -17.98 -22.44 16.33
CA ASN A 91 -19.26 -22.20 15.69
C ASN A 91 -19.92 -20.95 16.28
N ILE A 92 -20.31 -20.03 15.41
CA ILE A 92 -21.01 -18.80 15.72
C ILE A 92 -22.28 -18.76 14.88
N GLU A 93 -23.36 -18.28 15.50
CA GLU A 93 -24.64 -18.05 14.84
C GLU A 93 -24.67 -16.63 14.25
N CYS A 94 -25.09 -16.50 13.00
CA CYS A 94 -25.24 -15.19 12.38
C CYS A 94 -26.44 -14.43 13.00
N SER A 95 -26.22 -13.18 13.42
CA SER A 95 -27.26 -12.32 13.99
C SER A 95 -28.41 -11.95 13.04
N PHE A 96 -28.23 -12.15 11.73
CA PHE A 96 -29.20 -11.76 10.71
C PHE A 96 -29.97 -12.96 10.14
N CYS A 97 -29.27 -14.02 9.74
CA CYS A 97 -29.89 -15.20 9.11
C CYS A 97 -29.97 -16.43 10.03
N HIS A 98 -29.49 -16.34 11.27
CA HIS A 98 -29.54 -17.42 12.29
C HIS A 98 -28.87 -18.75 11.89
N THR A 99 -28.09 -18.77 10.81
CA THR A 99 -27.33 -19.96 10.42
C THR A 99 -26.02 -20.04 11.18
N THR A 100 -25.68 -21.22 11.68
CA THR A 100 -24.43 -21.52 12.40
C THR A 100 -23.30 -21.84 11.42
N ARG A 101 -22.14 -21.22 11.59
CA ARG A 101 -20.90 -21.49 10.82
C ARG A 101 -19.66 -21.29 11.68
N ILE A 102 -18.49 -21.69 11.19
CA ILE A 102 -17.23 -21.43 11.90
C ILE A 102 -16.86 -19.94 11.84
N GLN A 103 -16.20 -19.45 12.88
CA GLN A 103 -15.83 -18.04 13.04
C GLN A 103 -14.99 -17.50 11.89
N SER A 104 -14.09 -18.31 11.31
CA SER A 104 -13.28 -17.91 10.16
C SER A 104 -14.09 -17.68 8.88
N GLU A 105 -15.21 -18.37 8.70
CA GLU A 105 -16.10 -18.22 7.54
C GLU A 105 -17.18 -17.16 7.78
N HIS A 106 -17.49 -16.89 9.04
CA HIS A 106 -18.54 -15.93 9.41
C HIS A 106 -18.23 -14.50 8.92
N THR A 107 -16.96 -14.09 8.87
CA THR A 107 -16.56 -12.78 8.35
C THR A 107 -16.92 -12.60 6.88
N LEU A 108 -16.60 -13.59 6.04
CA LEU A 108 -16.97 -13.59 4.62
C LEU A 108 -18.50 -13.67 4.45
N HIS A 109 -19.15 -14.51 5.26
CA HIS A 109 -20.61 -14.60 5.23
C HIS A 109 -21.31 -13.26 5.55
N LEU A 110 -20.78 -12.43 6.45
CA LEU A 110 -21.38 -11.13 6.75
C LEU A 110 -21.41 -10.17 5.55
N GLU A 111 -20.57 -10.37 4.54
CA GLU A 111 -20.61 -9.58 3.29
C GLU A 111 -21.67 -10.09 2.31
N GLU A 112 -21.99 -11.37 2.37
CA GLU A 112 -22.92 -12.07 1.45
C GLU A 112 -24.23 -12.52 2.13
N CYS A 113 -24.47 -12.08 3.37
CA CYS A 113 -25.60 -12.58 4.16
C CYS A 113 -26.93 -12.06 3.60
N PRO A 114 -27.85 -12.94 3.16
CA PRO A 114 -29.06 -12.53 2.45
C PRO A 114 -30.02 -11.70 3.30
N GLU A 115 -30.06 -11.95 4.61
CA GLU A 115 -30.93 -11.26 5.56
C GLU A 115 -30.29 -9.98 6.14
N LYS A 116 -29.02 -9.70 5.82
CA LYS A 116 -28.35 -8.51 6.31
C LYS A 116 -28.99 -7.26 5.70
N PRO A 117 -29.31 -6.23 6.50
CA PRO A 117 -29.76 -4.94 5.99
C PRO A 117 -28.66 -4.25 5.18
N VAL A 118 -29.00 -3.82 3.96
CA VAL A 118 -28.13 -3.08 3.04
C VAL A 118 -28.87 -1.90 2.45
N THR A 119 -28.12 -0.87 2.08
CA THR A 119 -28.62 0.29 1.36
C THR A 119 -28.42 0.09 -0.14
N CYS A 120 -29.14 0.85 -0.97
CA CYS A 120 -28.95 0.81 -2.42
C CYS A 120 -27.53 1.25 -2.82
N HIS A 121 -26.96 0.64 -3.86
CA HIS A 121 -25.67 1.05 -4.44
C HIS A 121 -25.65 2.53 -4.85
N HIS A 122 -26.81 3.11 -5.18
CA HIS A 122 -26.97 4.52 -5.56
C HIS A 122 -27.34 5.42 -4.40
N ALA A 123 -27.18 4.98 -3.15
CA ALA A 123 -27.43 5.81 -1.97
C ALA A 123 -26.57 7.09 -1.98
N GLU A 124 -25.35 7.03 -2.52
CA GLU A 124 -24.48 8.21 -2.71
C GLU A 124 -25.08 9.28 -3.63
N PHE A 125 -25.99 8.89 -4.53
CA PHE A 125 -26.69 9.78 -5.46
C PHE A 125 -28.09 10.16 -4.97
N GLY A 126 -28.49 9.73 -3.77
CA GLY A 126 -29.76 10.08 -3.13
C GLY A 126 -30.84 9.00 -3.18
N CYS A 127 -30.52 7.76 -3.54
CA CYS A 127 -31.47 6.66 -3.37
C CYS A 127 -31.69 6.38 -1.87
N SER A 128 -32.93 6.45 -1.40
CA SER A 128 -33.30 6.25 0.00
C SER A 128 -33.71 4.82 0.36
N TRP A 129 -33.47 3.85 -0.52
CA TRP A 129 -33.89 2.47 -0.29
C TRP A 129 -32.91 1.76 0.65
N GLU A 130 -33.48 1.10 1.66
CA GLU A 130 -32.80 0.23 2.62
C GLU A 130 -33.66 -1.01 2.83
N GLY A 131 -33.05 -2.19 2.82
CA GLY A 131 -33.77 -3.45 2.90
C GLY A 131 -32.84 -4.63 3.10
N ARG A 132 -33.36 -5.86 2.96
CA ARG A 132 -32.51 -7.06 3.05
C ARG A 132 -31.67 -7.18 1.79
N GLN A 133 -30.48 -7.77 1.92
CA GLN A 133 -29.58 -8.01 0.80
C GLN A 133 -30.20 -8.85 -0.31
N LEU A 134 -31.09 -9.80 0.04
CA LEU A 134 -31.82 -10.58 -0.96
C LEU A 134 -32.78 -9.71 -1.82
N ASP A 135 -33.40 -8.69 -1.22
CA ASP A 135 -34.39 -7.84 -1.89
C ASP A 135 -33.71 -6.72 -2.71
N LEU A 136 -32.39 -6.56 -2.59
CA LEU A 136 -31.63 -5.51 -3.26
C LEU A 136 -31.65 -5.68 -4.78
N LEU A 137 -31.61 -6.90 -5.29
CA LEU A 137 -31.65 -7.15 -6.75
C LEU A 137 -33.00 -6.71 -7.35
N ASP A 138 -34.11 -7.06 -6.69
CA ASP A 138 -35.45 -6.65 -7.10
C ASP A 138 -35.62 -5.11 -7.02
N HIS A 139 -34.99 -4.48 -6.03
CA HIS A 139 -34.94 -3.03 -5.95
C HIS A 139 -34.14 -2.40 -7.10
N ILE A 140 -32.97 -2.94 -7.45
CA ILE A 140 -32.09 -2.38 -8.50
C ILE A 140 -32.85 -2.27 -9.84
N ASP A 141 -33.65 -3.27 -10.18
CA ASP A 141 -34.47 -3.27 -11.41
C ASP A 141 -35.55 -2.16 -11.43
N SER A 142 -36.01 -1.72 -10.25
CA SER A 142 -37.00 -0.64 -10.09
C SER A 142 -36.37 0.69 -9.64
N CYS A 143 -35.05 0.75 -9.46
CA CYS A 143 -34.35 1.91 -8.94
C CYS A 143 -34.23 3.00 -10.02
N SER A 144 -34.72 4.21 -9.73
CA SER A 144 -34.63 5.36 -10.63
C SER A 144 -33.19 5.75 -11.01
N TYR A 145 -32.20 5.33 -10.22
CA TYR A 145 -30.79 5.67 -10.38
C TYR A 145 -29.98 4.61 -11.14
N GLU A 146 -30.44 3.35 -11.23
CA GLU A 146 -29.71 2.29 -11.96
C GLU A 146 -29.54 2.61 -13.45
N PRO A 147 -30.55 3.12 -14.19
CA PRO A 147 -30.37 3.52 -15.58
C PRO A 147 -29.33 4.65 -15.77
N LEU A 148 -29.11 5.47 -14.75
CA LEU A 148 -28.17 6.59 -14.76
C LEU A 148 -26.74 6.19 -14.36
N LYS A 149 -26.50 4.94 -13.95
CA LYS A 149 -25.19 4.44 -13.53
C LYS A 149 -24.07 4.71 -14.52
N GLY A 150 -24.34 4.56 -15.83
CA GLY A 150 -23.37 4.86 -16.88
C GLY A 150 -23.00 6.36 -16.92
N PHE A 151 -24.00 7.23 -16.75
CA PHE A 151 -23.80 8.67 -16.66
C PHE A 151 -22.99 9.05 -15.42
N PHE A 152 -23.28 8.47 -14.26
CA PHE A 152 -22.51 8.72 -13.03
C PHE A 152 -21.04 8.30 -13.17
N ASN A 153 -20.76 7.14 -13.80
CA ASN A 153 -19.39 6.70 -14.02
C ASN A 153 -18.62 7.65 -14.97
N MET A 154 -19.26 8.07 -16.07
CA MET A 154 -18.65 9.05 -16.99
C MET A 154 -18.43 10.40 -16.30
N TYR A 155 -19.40 10.87 -15.52
CA TYR A 155 -19.30 12.11 -14.77
C TYR A 155 -18.14 12.05 -13.76
N LYS A 156 -18.04 10.94 -13.00
CA LYS A 156 -16.94 10.71 -12.04
C LYS A 156 -15.58 10.73 -12.72
N GLN A 157 -15.40 10.00 -13.82
CA GLN A 157 -14.14 9.98 -14.58
C GLN A 157 -13.78 11.37 -15.12
N ARG A 158 -14.75 12.10 -15.68
CA ARG A 158 -14.52 13.47 -16.16
C ARG A 158 -14.13 14.40 -15.02
N ASN A 159 -14.79 14.28 -13.88
CA ASN A 159 -14.51 15.14 -12.73
C ASN A 159 -13.11 14.85 -12.15
N GLU A 160 -12.74 13.57 -12.04
CA GLU A 160 -11.38 13.16 -11.64
C GLU A 160 -10.31 13.69 -12.62
N ALA A 161 -10.56 13.61 -13.93
CA ALA A 161 -9.64 14.16 -14.93
C ALA A 161 -9.48 15.69 -14.80
N LEU A 162 -10.58 16.41 -14.59
CA LEU A 162 -10.56 17.86 -14.37
C LEU A 162 -9.86 18.23 -13.06
N GLU A 163 -10.02 17.43 -12.01
CA GLU A 163 -9.32 17.63 -10.73
C GLU A 163 -7.81 17.42 -10.88
N GLN A 164 -7.40 16.38 -11.61
CA GLN A 164 -5.99 16.13 -11.93
C GLN A 164 -5.37 17.26 -12.75
N GLU A 165 -6.09 17.74 -13.78
CA GLU A 165 -5.62 18.88 -14.58
C GLU A 165 -5.50 20.16 -13.74
N ASN A 166 -6.49 20.44 -12.89
CA ASN A 166 -6.41 21.57 -11.96
C ASN A 166 -5.23 21.47 -11.00
N GLN A 167 -4.94 20.27 -10.47
CA GLN A 167 -3.78 20.05 -9.62
C GLN A 167 -2.47 20.31 -10.39
N ARG A 168 -2.36 19.79 -11.61
CA ARG A 168 -1.19 20.01 -12.48
C ARG A 168 -0.99 21.48 -12.85
N LEU A 169 -2.07 22.20 -13.14
CA LEU A 169 -1.99 23.63 -13.42
C LEU A 169 -1.53 24.41 -12.18
N LYS A 170 -2.02 24.04 -10.99
CA LYS A 170 -1.58 24.64 -9.73
C LYS A 170 -0.08 24.40 -9.48
N THR A 171 0.42 23.19 -9.70
CA THR A 171 1.85 22.90 -9.53
C THR A 171 2.70 23.68 -10.54
N ASN A 172 2.27 23.76 -11.81
CA ASN A 172 2.97 24.53 -12.82
C ASN A 172 3.02 26.02 -12.47
N ILE A 173 1.92 26.59 -11.97
CA ILE A 173 1.89 27.99 -11.52
C ILE A 173 2.84 28.19 -10.33
N GLN A 174 2.88 27.26 -9.37
CA GLN A 174 3.80 27.34 -8.24
C GLN A 174 5.26 27.32 -8.70
N GLU A 175 5.62 26.39 -9.59
CA GLU A 175 6.95 26.30 -10.17
C GLU A 175 7.33 27.59 -10.92
N LEU A 176 6.43 28.08 -11.78
CA LEU A 176 6.67 29.31 -12.54
C LEU A 176 6.86 30.51 -11.59
N ASN A 177 6.04 30.63 -10.54
CA ASN A 177 6.19 31.67 -9.53
C ASN A 177 7.54 31.57 -8.79
N SER A 178 7.99 30.36 -8.46
CA SER A 178 9.32 30.14 -7.87
C SER A 178 10.44 30.58 -8.81
N THR A 179 10.34 30.27 -10.10
CA THR A 179 11.33 30.73 -11.09
C THR A 179 11.34 32.25 -11.25
N VAL A 180 10.16 32.89 -11.29
CA VAL A 180 10.05 34.35 -11.36
C VAL A 180 10.66 34.98 -10.11
N SER A 181 10.36 34.47 -8.92
CA SER A 181 10.97 34.97 -7.67
C SER A 181 12.50 34.82 -7.66
N LEU A 182 13.02 33.70 -8.18
CA LEU A 182 14.47 33.51 -8.31
C LEU A 182 15.09 34.54 -9.27
N LEU A 183 14.47 34.75 -10.43
CA LEU A 183 14.93 35.74 -11.40
C LEU A 183 14.84 37.16 -10.84
N GLU A 184 13.77 37.51 -10.13
CA GLU A 184 13.65 38.80 -9.45
C GLU A 184 14.77 39.00 -8.43
N ASN A 185 15.10 37.97 -7.64
CA ASN A 185 16.21 38.03 -6.69
C ASN A 185 17.57 38.18 -7.39
N GLN A 186 17.80 37.48 -8.50
CA GLN A 186 19.02 37.61 -9.31
C GLN A 186 19.16 39.01 -9.92
N VAL A 187 18.07 39.54 -10.50
CA VAL A 187 18.03 40.91 -11.05
C VAL A 187 18.29 41.94 -9.95
N THR A 188 17.70 41.76 -8.77
CA THR A 188 17.92 42.64 -7.62
C THR A 188 19.36 42.57 -7.11
N ALA A 189 19.93 41.37 -7.01
CA ALA A 189 21.33 41.17 -6.62
C ALA A 189 22.31 41.81 -7.62
N MET A 190 22.06 41.62 -8.92
CA MET A 190 22.84 42.23 -9.99
C MET A 190 22.71 43.76 -9.98
N SER A 191 21.51 44.28 -9.75
CA SER A 191 21.26 45.72 -9.60
C SER A 191 22.03 46.30 -8.40
N ASN A 192 21.99 45.65 -7.24
CA ASN A 192 22.71 46.09 -6.05
C ASN A 192 24.24 46.04 -6.26
N TRP A 193 24.73 45.01 -6.95
CA TRP A 193 26.15 44.90 -7.32
C TRP A 193 26.57 46.04 -8.26
N LEU A 194 25.76 46.33 -9.29
CA LEU A 194 25.97 47.46 -10.20
C LEU A 194 25.94 48.79 -9.45
N SER A 195 24.97 49.01 -8.56
CA SER A 195 24.88 50.22 -7.72
C SER A 195 26.13 50.42 -6.87
N ASN A 196 26.61 49.38 -6.19
CA ASN A 196 27.85 49.42 -5.41
C ASN A 196 29.08 49.74 -6.26
N PHE A 197 29.11 49.28 -7.52
CA PHE A 197 30.19 49.60 -8.45
C PHE A 197 30.11 51.04 -8.99
N THR A 198 28.89 51.54 -9.26
CA THR A 198 28.67 52.90 -9.77
C THR A 198 28.79 53.99 -8.71
N ASP A 199 28.49 53.68 -7.44
CA ASP A 199 28.68 54.59 -6.30
C ASP A 199 30.16 54.79 -5.94
N SER A 200 31.06 53.96 -6.50
CA SER A 200 32.51 54.11 -6.35
C SER A 200 33.09 55.34 -7.07
N LYS A 201 32.25 56.20 -7.68
CA LYS A 201 32.64 57.56 -8.11
C LYS A 201 32.52 58.62 -7.01
N GLY A 202 32.26 58.22 -5.76
CA GLY A 202 32.07 59.11 -4.62
C GLY A 202 33.16 59.14 -3.53
N ILE A 203 34.32 58.48 -3.69
CA ILE A 203 35.42 58.58 -2.70
C ILE A 203 36.75 58.84 -3.42
N LEU A 204 36.96 60.10 -3.80
CA LEU A 204 38.29 60.66 -3.94
C LEU A 204 38.38 61.89 -3.03
N SER A 205 38.60 61.65 -1.74
CA SER A 205 39.06 62.66 -0.77
C SER A 205 39.61 61.95 0.49
N ASN A 206 40.94 61.87 0.55
CA ASN A 206 41.83 61.74 1.72
C ASN A 206 41.53 60.68 2.81
N SER A 207 42.36 59.65 2.92
CA SER A 207 43.56 59.63 3.79
C SER A 207 44.18 58.22 3.86
N GLU A 208 45.48 58.18 4.14
CA GLU A 208 46.45 57.09 3.99
C GLU A 208 46.15 55.81 4.79
N GLY A 209 46.41 54.64 4.19
CA GLY A 209 46.51 53.36 4.92
C GLY A 209 46.41 52.08 4.07
N GLN A 210 47.55 51.57 3.62
CA GLN A 210 47.88 50.19 3.17
C GLN A 210 47.15 49.54 1.96
N PRO A 211 47.89 48.90 1.02
CA PRO A 211 47.30 48.15 -0.09
C PRO A 211 46.98 46.72 0.35
N SER A 212 45.69 46.36 0.45
CA SER A 212 45.24 44.96 0.52
C SER A 212 44.60 44.60 -0.83
N GLY A 213 45.42 44.23 -1.80
CA GLY A 213 45.00 43.78 -3.13
C GLY A 213 44.56 42.31 -3.20
N SER A 214 44.31 41.62 -2.08
CA SER A 214 44.03 40.17 -2.07
C SER A 214 42.55 39.80 -2.24
N SER A 215 41.61 40.70 -1.96
CA SER A 215 40.20 40.31 -1.83
C SER A 215 39.53 39.89 -3.13
N ALA A 216 39.92 40.46 -4.28
CA ALA A 216 39.24 40.18 -5.56
C ALA A 216 39.70 38.86 -6.19
N HIS A 217 41.00 38.57 -6.15
CA HIS A 217 41.55 37.33 -6.72
C HIS A 217 41.19 36.10 -5.88
N GLU A 218 41.10 36.26 -4.56
CA GLU A 218 40.70 35.19 -3.63
C GLU A 218 39.21 34.84 -3.79
N LEU A 219 38.34 35.84 -4.03
CA LEU A 219 36.93 35.61 -4.38
C LEU A 219 36.75 34.90 -5.73
N ILE A 220 37.53 35.29 -6.74
CA ILE A 220 37.46 34.66 -8.07
C ILE A 220 37.90 33.20 -8.02
N LEU A 221 38.92 32.87 -7.21
CA LEU A 221 39.33 31.47 -7.02
C LEU A 221 38.27 30.66 -6.27
N SER A 222 37.62 31.23 -5.25
CA SER A 222 36.52 30.55 -4.56
C SER A 222 35.29 30.34 -5.46
N ASP A 223 35.01 31.28 -6.37
CA ASP A 223 33.92 31.17 -7.33
C ASP A 223 34.23 30.12 -8.42
N ASP A 224 35.49 30.01 -8.86
CA ASP A 224 35.93 28.97 -9.81
C ASP A 224 35.83 27.57 -9.21
N ASP A 225 36.21 27.40 -7.94
CA ASP A 225 36.06 26.13 -7.22
C ASP A 225 34.59 25.79 -6.94
N HIS A 226 33.74 26.79 -6.69
CA HIS A 226 32.29 26.59 -6.55
C HIS A 226 31.66 26.12 -7.87
N MET A 227 31.97 26.78 -8.99
CA MET A 227 31.47 26.40 -10.31
C MET A 227 31.93 24.99 -10.72
N LYS A 228 33.17 24.61 -10.42
CA LYS A 228 33.66 23.24 -10.65
C LYS A 228 32.85 22.20 -9.88
N ASN A 229 32.57 22.46 -8.61
CA ASN A 229 31.75 21.56 -7.79
C ASN A 229 30.30 21.45 -8.30
N GLU A 230 29.71 22.55 -8.77
CA GLU A 230 28.37 22.49 -9.40
C GLU A 230 28.37 21.71 -10.72
N ILE A 231 29.41 21.86 -11.54
CA ILE A 231 29.57 21.10 -12.79
C ILE A 231 29.73 19.61 -12.50
N GLU A 232 30.51 19.23 -11.48
CA GLU A 232 30.65 17.83 -11.08
C GLU A 232 29.34 17.25 -10.55
N ASN A 233 28.58 18.01 -9.75
CA ASN A 233 27.26 17.60 -9.27
C ASN A 233 26.24 17.45 -10.41
N LEU A 234 26.22 18.39 -11.36
CA LEU A 234 25.37 18.29 -12.55
C LEU A 234 25.76 17.11 -13.43
N SER A 235 27.05 16.85 -13.58
CA SER A 235 27.57 15.68 -14.30
C SER A 235 27.12 14.37 -13.64
N PHE A 236 27.16 14.28 -12.31
CA PHE A 236 26.68 13.11 -11.58
C PHE A 236 25.17 12.90 -11.78
N ASN A 237 24.37 13.97 -11.68
CA ASN A 237 22.92 13.89 -11.91
C ASN A 237 22.57 13.48 -13.35
N LEU A 238 23.37 13.90 -14.34
CA LEU A 238 23.19 13.46 -15.73
C LEU A 238 23.49 11.97 -15.91
N MET A 239 24.49 11.43 -15.21
CA MET A 239 24.79 9.99 -15.22
C MET A 239 23.66 9.17 -14.59
N ASP A 240 23.09 9.63 -13.48
CA ASP A 240 21.94 8.98 -12.85
C ASP A 240 20.69 9.02 -13.75
N LEU A 241 20.46 10.13 -14.45
CA LEU A 241 19.34 10.27 -15.37
C LEU A 241 19.49 9.34 -16.60
N ASP A 242 20.71 9.15 -17.11
CA ASP A 242 21.01 8.19 -18.18
C ASP A 242 20.79 6.73 -17.72
N ALA A 243 21.17 6.40 -16.49
CA ALA A 243 20.87 5.10 -15.89
C ALA A 243 19.36 4.84 -15.75
N ILE A 244 18.58 5.86 -15.36
CA ILE A 244 17.11 5.77 -15.31
C ILE A 244 16.51 5.61 -16.71
N MET A 245 17.03 6.33 -17.71
CA MET A 245 16.55 6.23 -19.09
C MET A 245 16.80 4.85 -19.69
N THR A 246 17.96 4.25 -19.46
CA THR A 246 18.28 2.90 -19.94
C THR A 246 17.40 1.84 -19.28
N GLU A 247 17.13 1.94 -17.98
CA GLU A 247 16.19 1.04 -17.29
C GLU A 247 14.76 1.20 -17.80
N ASN A 248 14.33 2.43 -18.10
CA ASN A 248 13.01 2.70 -18.69
C ASN A 248 12.87 2.05 -20.07
N MET A 249 13.90 2.16 -20.91
CA MET A 249 13.92 1.52 -22.23
C MET A 249 13.83 -0.01 -22.09
N ARG A 250 14.54 -0.62 -21.13
CA ARG A 250 14.44 -2.06 -20.85
C ARG A 250 13.02 -2.46 -20.40
N MET A 251 12.42 -1.72 -19.48
CA MET A 251 11.05 -1.97 -19.03
C MET A 251 10.03 -1.86 -20.17
N GLN A 252 10.24 -0.93 -21.11
CA GLN A 252 9.37 -0.80 -22.28
C GLN A 252 9.45 -2.03 -23.20
N GLU A 253 10.63 -2.62 -23.38
CA GLU A 253 10.79 -3.87 -24.14
C GLU A 253 10.07 -5.04 -23.46
N GLU A 254 10.18 -5.15 -22.14
CA GLU A 254 9.47 -6.17 -21.34
C GLU A 254 7.94 -5.99 -21.46
N ILE A 255 7.43 -4.77 -21.34
CA ILE A 255 6.00 -4.45 -21.52
C ILE A 255 5.53 -4.83 -22.92
N GLN A 256 6.31 -4.52 -23.95
CA GLN A 256 5.95 -4.83 -25.33
C GLN A 256 5.93 -6.35 -25.57
N SER A 257 6.86 -7.09 -24.97
CA SER A 257 6.87 -8.55 -24.96
C SER A 257 5.59 -9.12 -24.33
N VAL A 258 5.22 -8.64 -23.14
CA VAL A 258 3.99 -9.07 -22.44
C VAL A 258 2.74 -8.77 -23.27
N LYS A 259 2.66 -7.56 -23.87
CA LYS A 259 1.55 -7.21 -24.77
C LYS A 259 1.42 -8.22 -25.91
N ASN A 260 2.53 -8.59 -26.56
CA ASN A 260 2.53 -9.57 -27.65
C ASN A 260 2.02 -10.94 -27.19
N ILE A 261 2.43 -11.40 -26.00
CA ILE A 261 1.93 -12.65 -25.41
C ILE A 261 0.42 -12.56 -25.17
N CYS A 262 -0.07 -11.46 -24.58
CA CYS A 262 -1.50 -11.26 -24.37
C CYS A 262 -2.30 -11.22 -25.68
N TYR A 263 -1.78 -10.59 -26.73
CA TYR A 263 -2.39 -10.65 -28.06
C TYR A 263 -2.45 -12.08 -28.60
N GLY A 264 -1.37 -12.85 -28.45
CA GLY A 264 -1.31 -14.27 -28.83
C GLY A 264 -2.33 -15.13 -28.10
N LEU A 265 -2.41 -15.01 -26.77
CA LEU A 265 -3.39 -15.73 -25.95
C LEU A 265 -4.82 -15.37 -26.32
N ARG A 266 -5.10 -14.09 -26.60
CA ARG A 266 -6.43 -13.65 -27.05
C ARG A 266 -6.82 -14.30 -28.38
N MET A 267 -5.88 -14.39 -29.32
CA MET A 267 -6.13 -15.04 -30.62
C MET A 267 -6.33 -16.55 -30.45
N GLN A 268 -5.55 -17.22 -29.59
CA GLN A 268 -5.76 -18.64 -29.28
C GLN A 268 -7.12 -18.89 -28.62
N MET A 269 -7.51 -18.04 -27.66
CA MET A 269 -8.83 -18.11 -27.03
C MET A 269 -9.95 -17.93 -28.06
N HIS A 270 -9.81 -16.95 -28.97
CA HIS A 270 -10.78 -16.73 -30.04
C HIS A 270 -10.85 -17.91 -31.01
N TYR A 271 -9.71 -18.51 -31.35
CA TYR A 271 -9.65 -19.72 -32.18
C TYR A 271 -10.41 -20.89 -31.52
N LEU A 272 -10.14 -21.18 -30.25
CA LEU A 272 -10.83 -22.24 -29.50
C LEU A 272 -12.34 -21.98 -29.36
N LEU A 273 -12.75 -20.72 -29.16
CA LEU A 273 -14.16 -20.34 -29.10
C LEU A 273 -14.86 -20.51 -30.47
N MET A 274 -14.16 -20.28 -31.58
CA MET A 274 -14.68 -20.50 -32.93
C MET A 274 -14.71 -21.99 -33.31
N GLU A 275 -13.72 -22.77 -32.90
CA GLU A 275 -13.66 -24.22 -33.15
C GLU A 275 -14.76 -24.97 -32.38
N ARG A 276 -15.10 -24.50 -31.16
CA ARG A 276 -16.27 -24.98 -30.41
C ARG A 276 -17.61 -24.60 -31.06
N ARG A 277 -17.64 -23.53 -31.86
CA ARG A 277 -18.83 -23.05 -32.58
C ARG A 277 -18.95 -23.65 -34.00
N GLY A 278 -17.86 -24.17 -34.56
CA GLY A 278 -17.81 -24.81 -35.89
C GLY A 278 -17.94 -26.33 -35.89
N GLY A 279 -18.04 -26.96 -34.71
CA GLY A 279 -18.10 -28.41 -34.54
C GLY A 279 -19.50 -28.98 -34.30
N GLU A 280 -20.45 -28.76 -35.22
CA GLU A 280 -21.62 -29.65 -35.38
C GLU A 280 -21.69 -30.13 -36.85
N PRO A 281 -21.54 -31.44 -37.13
CA PRO A 281 -21.76 -31.96 -38.47
C PRO A 281 -23.24 -32.30 -38.66
N SER A 282 -23.94 -31.45 -39.41
CA SER A 282 -25.22 -31.79 -40.03
C SER A 282 -25.01 -32.89 -41.08
N VAL A 283 -25.58 -34.06 -40.82
CA VAL A 283 -25.68 -35.19 -41.76
C VAL A 283 -26.37 -34.74 -43.05
N GLY A 284 -25.68 -34.88 -44.18
CA GLY A 284 -26.20 -34.59 -45.52
C GLY A 284 -25.29 -35.20 -46.60
N THR A 285 -25.93 -35.87 -47.56
CA THR A 285 -25.43 -37.01 -48.34
C THR A 285 -24.64 -36.64 -49.61
N ALA A 286 -23.64 -37.49 -49.93
CA ALA A 286 -23.08 -37.87 -51.25
C ALA A 286 -22.32 -36.87 -52.15
N GLY A 287 -21.12 -37.32 -52.57
CA GLY A 287 -20.46 -36.95 -53.84
C GLY A 287 -18.91 -36.88 -53.75
N PRO A 288 -18.14 -37.75 -54.42
CA PRO A 288 -16.68 -37.77 -54.32
C PRO A 288 -15.99 -37.15 -55.55
N THR A 289 -14.97 -36.31 -55.35
CA THR A 289 -13.84 -36.12 -56.29
C THR A 289 -12.65 -35.43 -55.60
N ASN A 290 -11.46 -36.04 -55.73
CA ASN A 290 -10.08 -35.49 -55.89
C ASN A 290 -9.74 -34.09 -55.32
N SER A 291 -8.57 -33.77 -54.76
CA SER A 291 -7.27 -34.42 -54.63
C SER A 291 -6.36 -33.50 -53.78
N VAL A 292 -5.50 -34.11 -52.96
CA VAL A 292 -4.06 -33.78 -52.71
C VAL A 292 -3.61 -32.31 -52.90
N VAL A 293 -3.05 -31.71 -51.85
CA VAL A 293 -1.59 -31.42 -51.71
C VAL A 293 -1.34 -30.69 -50.39
N ARG A 294 -0.39 -31.26 -49.66
CA ARG A 294 0.23 -30.76 -48.44
C ARG A 294 1.61 -30.26 -48.86
N THR A 295 1.95 -29.01 -48.59
CA THR A 295 3.35 -28.56 -48.61
C THR A 295 3.54 -27.42 -47.62
N GLY A 296 4.38 -27.65 -46.63
CA GLY A 296 5.00 -26.57 -45.86
C GLY A 296 6.24 -26.05 -46.58
N LEU A 297 6.70 -24.87 -46.17
CA LEU A 297 8.07 -24.57 -45.73
C LEU A 297 8.30 -23.06 -45.63
N ASN A 298 8.88 -22.67 -44.50
CA ASN A 298 9.89 -21.63 -44.27
C ASN A 298 10.07 -20.52 -45.33
N GLY A 299 10.01 -19.26 -44.86
CA GLY A 299 10.55 -18.10 -45.56
C GLY A 299 10.77 -16.92 -44.64
N HIS A 300 12.01 -16.46 -44.58
CA HIS A 300 12.60 -15.44 -43.72
C HIS A 300 12.00 -14.03 -43.82
N ILE A 301 12.07 -13.33 -42.69
CA ILE A 301 12.41 -11.91 -42.44
C ILE A 301 12.55 -11.02 -43.69
N GLY A 302 11.69 -10.00 -43.78
CA GLY A 302 11.83 -8.85 -44.67
C GLY A 302 11.28 -7.59 -44.02
N ILE A 303 12.17 -6.70 -43.59
CA ILE A 303 11.87 -5.38 -43.04
C ILE A 303 11.43 -4.49 -44.21
N GLY A 304 10.15 -4.14 -44.26
CA GLY A 304 9.57 -3.25 -45.26
C GLY A 304 8.87 -2.08 -44.61
N ARG A 305 9.59 -0.95 -44.46
CA ARG A 305 8.99 0.37 -44.21
C ARG A 305 7.99 0.66 -45.33
N THR A 306 6.70 0.73 -44.99
CA THR A 306 5.67 1.30 -45.87
C THR A 306 4.99 2.44 -45.14
N VAL A 307 5.20 3.64 -45.67
CA VAL A 307 4.46 4.86 -45.39
C VAL A 307 3.07 4.71 -45.99
N PRO A 308 1.97 5.01 -45.26
CA PRO A 308 0.68 5.28 -45.88
C PRO A 308 0.44 6.80 -46.03
N PRO A 309 -0.40 7.19 -47.00
CA PRO A 309 -0.37 8.52 -47.59
C PRO A 309 -1.31 9.51 -46.91
N ASN A 310 -0.92 10.78 -47.06
CA ASN A 310 -1.66 11.98 -46.78
C ASN A 310 -2.94 12.01 -47.64
N ASN A 311 -4.12 12.18 -47.02
CA ASN A 311 -5.34 12.44 -47.77
C ASN A 311 -6.09 13.61 -47.14
N SER A 312 -6.07 14.73 -47.87
CA SER A 312 -6.79 15.97 -47.60
C SER A 312 -8.03 16.05 -48.48
N LYS A 313 -9.07 16.69 -47.93
CA LYS A 313 -10.38 17.16 -48.47
C LYS A 313 -11.50 16.59 -47.60
N SER A 314 -12.53 17.31 -47.18
CA SER A 314 -12.94 18.71 -47.29
C SER A 314 -14.21 18.84 -46.44
N SER A 315 -14.42 19.99 -45.82
CA SER A 315 -15.63 20.39 -45.08
C SER A 315 -16.92 20.20 -45.91
N PRO A 316 -18.09 20.20 -45.25
CA PRO A 316 -18.84 21.46 -45.22
C PRO A 316 -19.48 21.81 -43.88
N ASP A 317 -19.72 23.11 -43.74
CA ASP A 317 -20.50 23.82 -42.73
C ASP A 317 -21.86 23.19 -42.43
N SER A 318 -22.30 23.31 -41.17
CA SER A 318 -23.67 23.73 -40.82
C SER A 318 -23.72 24.17 -39.35
N SER A 319 -23.96 25.46 -39.19
CA SER A 319 -24.24 26.19 -37.97
C SER A 319 -25.61 25.85 -37.39
N SER A 320 -25.68 25.61 -36.09
CA SER A 320 -26.91 25.79 -35.31
C SER A 320 -26.55 26.26 -33.90
N GLU A 321 -26.77 27.55 -33.68
CA GLU A 321 -26.67 28.26 -32.42
C GLU A 321 -27.67 27.71 -31.40
N LEU A 322 -27.21 27.38 -30.19
CA LEU A 322 -28.07 27.37 -28.99
C LEU A 322 -27.33 28.10 -27.86
N ASN A 323 -27.86 29.28 -27.56
CA ASN A 323 -27.53 30.14 -26.44
C ASN A 323 -27.68 29.40 -25.11
N THR A 324 -26.62 29.39 -24.29
CA THR A 324 -26.76 29.17 -22.84
C THR A 324 -25.87 30.15 -22.08
N ARG A 325 -26.56 31.05 -21.35
CA ARG A 325 -26.01 32.02 -20.38
C ARG A 325 -25.20 31.30 -19.27
N PRO A 326 -24.17 31.93 -18.70
CA PRO A 326 -23.52 31.43 -17.48
C PRO A 326 -24.40 31.71 -16.25
N LEU A 327 -24.62 30.69 -15.42
CA LEU A 327 -25.20 30.82 -14.07
C LEU A 327 -24.15 31.37 -13.10
N ARG A 328 -24.58 32.34 -12.29
CA ARG A 328 -23.81 33.05 -11.26
C ARG A 328 -23.66 32.16 -10.01
N PRO A 329 -22.51 32.16 -9.30
CA PRO A 329 -22.40 31.46 -8.02
C PRO A 329 -23.17 32.23 -6.92
N LEU A 330 -24.03 31.53 -6.19
CA LEU A 330 -24.62 32.00 -4.93
C LEU A 330 -23.57 31.83 -3.82
N GLY A 331 -23.17 32.94 -3.19
CA GLY A 331 -22.32 32.93 -2.00
C GLY A 331 -23.11 32.54 -0.73
N PRO A 332 -22.42 32.23 0.37
CA PRO A 332 -23.04 31.74 1.60
C PRO A 332 -23.79 32.85 2.36
N GLU A 333 -25.01 32.54 2.81
CA GLU A 333 -25.83 33.39 3.67
C GLU A 333 -25.28 33.42 5.11
N SER A 334 -25.10 34.64 5.66
CA SER A 334 -24.85 34.86 7.10
C SER A 334 -26.14 34.77 7.92
N PRO A 335 -26.07 34.34 9.19
CA PRO A 335 -27.26 34.11 10.02
C PRO A 335 -27.88 35.41 10.56
N ARG A 336 -29.22 35.43 10.57
CA ARG A 336 -30.05 36.46 11.20
C ARG A 336 -29.88 36.42 12.74
N GLN A 337 -29.60 37.57 13.33
CA GLN A 337 -29.73 37.81 14.77
C GLN A 337 -31.22 37.91 15.14
N GLU A 338 -31.70 36.99 15.97
CA GLU A 338 -32.95 37.18 16.72
C GLU A 338 -32.66 37.98 17.99
N LYS A 339 -33.47 39.01 18.20
CA LYS A 339 -33.57 39.76 19.45
C LYS A 339 -34.25 38.88 20.50
N LEU A 340 -33.63 38.78 21.68
CA LEU A 340 -34.30 38.85 22.99
C LEU A 340 -33.28 39.18 24.07
#